data_AF-U7PP32-F1
#
_entry.id   AF-U7PP32-F1
#
_cell.length_a   1.000
_cell.length_b   1.000
_cell.length_c   1.000
_cell.angle_alpha   90.00
_cell.angle_beta   90.00
_cell.angle_gamma   90.00
#
_symmetry.space_group_name_H-M   'P 1'
#
loop_
_entity.id
_entity.type
_entity.pdbx_description
1 polymer ?
#
loop_
_entity_poly.entity_id
_entity_poly.type
_entity_poly.pdbx_seq_one_letter_code
_entity_poly.pdbx_strand_id
1 'polypeptide(L)'
;MYHNTGFRDRAYVLWDEDRLKLYSLLNLFTEYAPESELELEDTIEEHDAMEASFDARSEIYQKGGRGYWSKDDESRIVWPEISTGH
;
A
#
# COMPACT_ATOMS: atom_id res chain seq x y z
N MET A 1 -12.24 -22.37 13.78
CA MET A 1 -13.05 -22.10 12.57
C MET A 1 -12.92 -20.61 12.30
N TYR A 2 -12.07 -20.21 11.34
CA TYR A 2 -11.68 -18.81 11.15
C TYR A 2 -12.78 -18.03 10.42
N HIS A 3 -13.59 -17.24 11.13
CA HIS A 3 -14.55 -16.31 10.53
C HIS A 3 -13.90 -14.95 10.24
N ASN A 4 -12.84 -14.97 9.43
CA ASN A 4 -12.18 -13.74 8.97
C ASN A 4 -12.86 -13.14 7.73
N THR A 5 -13.99 -13.72 7.29
CA THR A 5 -14.71 -13.37 6.05
C THR A 5 -15.13 -11.90 6.00
N GLY A 6 -15.40 -11.28 7.15
CA GLY A 6 -15.73 -9.86 7.22
C GLY A 6 -14.52 -8.94 7.31
N PHE A 7 -13.31 -9.43 7.61
CA PHE A 7 -12.16 -8.54 7.82
C PHE A 7 -11.79 -7.75 6.58
N ARG A 8 -12.02 -8.26 5.36
CA ARG A 8 -11.77 -7.47 4.14
C ARG A 8 -12.67 -6.24 4.04
N ASP A 9 -13.94 -6.36 4.41
CA ASP A 9 -14.90 -5.25 4.33
C ASP A 9 -14.64 -4.18 5.40
N ARG A 10 -14.17 -4.61 6.58
CA ARG A 10 -13.79 -3.70 7.69
C ARG A 10 -12.32 -3.32 7.69
N ALA A 11 -11.45 -3.93 6.89
CA ALA A 11 -10.06 -3.48 6.76
C ALA A 11 -10.03 -2.01 6.31
N TYR A 12 -10.88 -1.63 5.35
CA TYR A 12 -11.09 -0.23 4.98
C TYR A 12 -11.51 0.66 6.17
N VAL A 13 -12.30 0.13 7.11
CA VAL A 13 -12.70 0.84 8.34
C VAL A 13 -11.53 0.97 9.33
N LEU A 14 -10.58 0.03 9.32
CA LEU A 14 -9.42 0.02 10.21
C LEU A 14 -8.30 0.99 9.80
N TRP A 15 -8.38 1.64 8.64
CA TRP A 15 -7.39 2.66 8.21
C TRP A 15 -7.83 4.09 8.54
N ASP A 16 -9.09 4.31 8.93
CA ASP A 16 -9.60 5.63 9.28
C ASP A 16 -9.41 5.89 10.78
N GLU A 17 -8.50 6.80 11.12
CA GLU A 17 -8.15 7.14 12.50
C GLU A 17 -9.38 7.58 13.32
N ASP A 18 -10.27 8.38 12.74
CA ASP A 18 -11.46 8.87 13.45
C ASP A 18 -12.41 7.71 13.78
N ARG A 19 -12.52 6.72 12.89
CA ARG A 19 -13.32 5.51 13.15
C ARG A 19 -12.68 4.58 14.16
N LEU A 20 -11.35 4.42 14.11
CA LEU A 20 -10.62 3.63 15.10
C LEU A 20 -10.82 4.20 16.51
N LYS A 21 -10.80 5.53 16.65
CA LYS A 21 -11.11 6.23 17.90
C LYS A 21 -12.58 6.05 18.29
N LEU A 22 -13.52 6.25 17.35
CA LEU A 22 -14.97 6.14 17.60
C LEU A 22 -15.37 4.77 18.19
N TYR A 23 -14.77 3.70 17.68
CA TYR A 23 -15.08 2.34 18.12
C TYR A 23 -14.11 1.79 19.18
N SER A 24 -13.20 2.62 19.71
CA SER A 24 -12.16 2.21 20.68
C SER A 24 -11.33 1.02 20.21
N LEU A 25 -11.14 0.87 18.89
CA LEU A 25 -10.40 -0.25 18.30
C LEU A 25 -8.88 -0.10 18.47
N LEU A 26 -8.40 1.11 18.78
CA LEU A 26 -6.96 1.35 19.00
C LEU A 26 -6.38 0.44 20.10
N ASN A 27 -7.14 0.18 21.16
CA ASN A 27 -6.70 -0.69 22.25
C ASN A 27 -6.48 -2.15 21.80
N LEU A 28 -7.16 -2.62 20.74
CA LEU A 28 -6.92 -3.96 20.19
C LEU A 28 -5.48 -4.08 19.68
N PHE A 29 -4.92 -3.02 19.12
CA PHE A 29 -3.54 -3.07 18.62
C PHE A 29 -2.53 -3.06 19.77
N THR A 30 -2.81 -2.33 20.86
CA THR A 30 -1.94 -2.32 22.05
C THR A 30 -1.88 -3.67 22.77
N GLU A 31 -2.99 -4.41 22.82
CA GLU A 31 -3.05 -5.69 23.56
C GLU A 31 -2.48 -6.87 22.78
N TYR A 32 -2.52 -6.84 21.45
CA TYR A 32 -2.17 -8.00 20.62
C TYR A 32 -0.91 -7.83 19.77
N ALA A 33 -0.45 -6.60 19.51
CA ALA A 33 0.83 -6.42 18.83
C ALA A 33 1.95 -6.73 19.83
N PRO A 34 2.79 -7.75 19.60
CA PRO A 34 3.99 -7.88 20.40
C PRO A 34 4.82 -6.60 20.22
N GLU A 35 5.43 -6.07 21.30
CA GLU A 35 6.27 -4.86 21.21
C GLU A 35 7.33 -4.97 20.11
N SER A 36 7.79 -6.20 19.79
CA SER A 36 8.70 -6.48 18.68
C SER A 36 8.16 -6.13 17.28
N GLU A 37 6.85 -6.03 17.08
CA GLU A 37 6.24 -5.55 15.83
C GLU A 37 6.14 -4.02 15.76
N LEU A 38 6.27 -3.31 16.89
CA LEU A 38 6.33 -1.84 16.91
C LEU A 38 7.72 -1.32 16.51
N GLU A 39 8.76 -2.14 16.62
CA GLU A 39 10.14 -1.83 16.21
C GLU A 39 10.41 -2.09 14.72
N LEU A 40 9.37 -2.13 13.88
CA LEU A 40 9.54 -2.07 12.43
C LEU A 40 9.91 -0.64 12.01
N GLU A 41 11.02 -0.13 12.53
CA GLU A 41 11.72 0.96 11.85
C GLU A 41 12.27 0.34 10.56
N ASP A 42 11.74 0.77 9.41
CA ASP A 42 12.39 0.48 8.14
C ASP A 42 13.86 0.88 8.26
N THR A 43 14.76 -0.01 7.87
CA THR A 43 16.16 0.39 7.70
C THR A 43 16.24 1.54 6.69
N ILE A 44 17.28 2.36 6.79
CA ILE A 44 17.49 3.44 5.81
C ILE A 44 17.48 2.87 4.39
N GLU A 45 18.05 1.68 4.20
CA GLU A 45 18.06 0.97 2.93
C GLU A 45 16.66 0.53 2.44
N GLU A 46 15.79 0.08 3.35
CA GLU A 46 14.40 -0.27 3.02
C GLU A 46 13.58 0.98 2.67
N HIS A 47 13.77 2.06 3.43
CA HIS A 47 13.14 3.34 3.15
C HIS A 47 13.57 3.89 1.78
N ASP A 48 14.87 3.90 1.48
CA ASP A 48 15.40 4.37 0.19
C ASP A 48 14.88 3.53 -0.98
N ALA A 49 14.77 2.20 -0.79
CA ALA A 49 14.21 1.30 -1.81
C ALA A 49 12.71 1.52 -2.03
N MET A 50 11.96 1.81 -0.95
CA MET A 50 10.55 2.16 -1.02
C MET A 50 10.32 3.50 -1.74
N GLU A 51 11.10 4.53 -1.40
CA GLU A 51 11.03 5.84 -2.03
C GLU A 51 11.32 5.75 -3.54
N ALA A 52 12.40 5.07 -3.93
CA ALA A 52 12.73 4.84 -5.34
C ALA A 52 11.63 4.08 -6.11
N SER A 53 10.97 3.12 -5.45
CA SER A 53 9.82 2.40 -6.00
C SER A 53 8.62 3.31 -6.22
N PHE A 54 8.34 4.22 -5.28
CA PHE A 54 7.26 5.19 -5.40
C PHE A 54 7.53 6.20 -6.51
N ASP A 55 8.76 6.70 -6.64
CA ASP A 55 9.15 7.62 -7.71
C ASP A 55 8.99 6.98 -9.09
N ALA A 56 9.52 5.77 -9.29
CA ALA A 56 9.39 5.04 -10.55
C ALA A 56 7.90 4.85 -10.94
N ARG A 57 7.07 4.42 -9.98
CA ARG A 57 5.63 4.21 -10.19
C ARG A 57 4.89 5.53 -10.44
N SER A 58 5.31 6.62 -9.80
CA SER A 58 4.78 7.97 -10.03
C SER A 58 5.06 8.43 -11.46
N GLU A 59 6.29 8.26 -11.95
CA GLU A 59 6.65 8.60 -13.33
C GLU A 59 5.83 7.80 -14.35
N ILE A 60 5.69 6.48 -14.14
CA ILE A 60 4.85 5.62 -14.99
C ILE A 60 3.42 6.14 -15.02
N TYR A 61 2.86 6.46 -13.84
CA TYR A 61 1.50 6.96 -13.73
C TYR A 61 1.30 8.29 -14.46
N GLN A 62 2.24 9.22 -14.32
CA GLN A 62 2.25 10.53 -14.98
C GLN A 62 2.33 10.42 -16.51
N LYS A 63 3.09 9.44 -17.02
CA LYS A 63 3.15 9.09 -18.45
C LYS A 63 1.89 8.37 -18.95
N GLY A 64 0.90 8.14 -18.08
CA GLY A 64 -0.36 7.47 -18.40
C GLY A 64 -0.33 5.95 -18.28
N GLY A 65 0.80 5.37 -17.86
CA GLY A 65 0.94 3.94 -17.64
C GLY A 65 0.06 3.43 -16.51
N ARG A 66 -0.47 2.22 -16.67
CA ARG A 66 -1.32 1.52 -15.69
C ARG A 66 -0.92 0.05 -15.62
N GLY A 67 -1.30 -0.65 -14.57
CA GLY A 67 -1.05 -2.10 -14.44
C GLY A 67 -0.04 -2.42 -13.35
N TYR A 68 0.66 -3.53 -13.52
CA TYR A 68 1.58 -4.06 -12.52
C TYR A 68 3.01 -3.62 -12.83
N TRP A 69 3.69 -3.07 -11.82
CA TRP A 69 5.11 -2.72 -11.89
C TRP A 69 5.88 -3.60 -10.91
N SER A 70 7.05 -4.07 -11.35
CA SER A 70 8.08 -4.62 -10.47
C SER A 70 9.40 -3.93 -10.81
N LYS A 71 10.30 -3.88 -9.82
CA LYS A 71 11.68 -3.45 -10.06
C LYS A 71 12.25 -4.25 -11.23
N ASP A 72 12.80 -3.54 -12.20
CA ASP A 72 13.40 -4.08 -13.43
C ASP A 72 12.43 -4.86 -14.35
N ASP A 73 11.12 -4.85 -14.10
CA ASP A 73 10.10 -5.49 -14.96
C ASP A 73 8.86 -4.59 -15.14
N GLU A 74 8.83 -3.93 -16.29
CA GLU A 74 7.72 -3.10 -16.77
C GLU A 74 6.85 -3.82 -17.81
N SER A 75 7.07 -5.10 -18.07
CA SER A 75 6.35 -5.86 -19.12
C SER A 75 4.84 -5.96 -18.90
N ARG A 76 4.40 -5.68 -17.66
CA ARG A 76 3.00 -5.72 -17.23
C ARG A 76 2.36 -4.33 -17.10
N ILE A 77 3.05 -3.30 -17.59
CA ILE A 77 2.49 -1.95 -17.73
C ILE A 77 1.77 -1.84 -19.07
N VAL A 78 0.53 -1.39 -19.01
CA VAL A 78 -0.27 -1.00 -20.16
C VAL A 78 -0.11 0.51 -20.35
N TRP A 79 0.42 0.90 -21.51
CA TRP A 79 0.57 2.29 -21.90
C TRP A 79 -0.63 2.77 -22.72
N PRO A 80 -1.00 4.06 -22.65
CA PRO A 80 -2.04 4.60 -23.50
C PRO A 80 -1.62 4.48 -24.96
N GLU A 81 -2.54 4.07 -25.84
CA GLU A 81 -2.30 4.14 -27.28
C GLU A 81 -1.99 5.60 -27.63
N ILE A 82 -0.86 5.84 -28.29
CA ILE A 82 -0.57 7.14 -28.89
C ILE A 82 -1.66 7.31 -29.95
N SER A 83 -2.70 8.10 -29.65
CA SER A 83 -3.57 8.60 -30.70
C SER A 83 -2.72 9.54 -31.54
N THR A 84 -2.07 8.99 -32.57
CA THR A 84 -1.53 9.79 -33.66
C THR A 84 -2.74 10.44 -34.31
N GLY A 85 -3.11 11.62 -33.81
CA GLY A 85 -4.09 12.48 -34.43
C GLY A 85 -3.67 12.67 -35.87
N HIS A 86 -4.49 12.16 -36.78
CA HIS A 86 -4.36 12.34 -38.22
C HIS A 86 -4.54 13.82 -38.58
#